data_AF-A0A2V5QMM1-F1
#
_entry.id   AF-A0A2V5QMM1-F1
#
_cell.length_a   1.000
_cell.length_b   1.000
_cell.length_c   1.000
_cell.angle_alpha   90.00
_cell.angle_beta   90.00
_cell.angle_gamma   90.00
#
_symmetry.space_group_name_H-M   'P 1'
#
loop_
_entity.id
_entity.type
_entity.pdbx_description
1 polymer ?
#
loop_
_entity_poly.entity_id
_entity_poly.type
_entity_poly.pdbx_seq_one_letter_code
_entity_poly.pdbx_strand_id
1 'polypeptide(L)'
;MQANGEPEPMPSPEYVERIQAYMAKALHEAKINTSWIQPNLQWDAAMRDFIAKILDPSSRNKFVPILLPVAQEIARLGAINSLTQTLLKLTSPGVPDIYQGNEVWDYSLVDPDNRRAVDYNRRRDMLQALSTATPRELQTWPDGQIKLFLIQRVLRFRREHADLFRRGEYLPLRASGTFSECCVSFARRLVNKWIVVIAPRFSSRVGFPLVDERWKDTVIELPETLSLAQAHDLFTCRPLPLRDRKVKLADALSILPFAVITSL
;
A
#
# COMPACT_ATOMS: atom_id res chain seq x y z
N MET A 1 -9.86 11.49 -9.21
CA MET A 1 -9.22 11.80 -7.91
C MET A 1 -8.75 13.23 -7.96
N GLN A 2 -8.94 13.96 -6.87
CA GLN A 2 -8.48 15.34 -6.74
C GLN A 2 -6.93 15.42 -6.72
N ALA A 3 -6.38 16.63 -6.85
CA ALA A 3 -4.93 16.84 -6.86
C ALA A 3 -4.25 16.37 -5.56
N ASN A 4 -4.94 16.50 -4.42
CA ASN A 4 -4.53 16.01 -3.11
C ASN A 4 -4.75 14.49 -2.91
N GLY A 5 -5.23 13.78 -3.94
CA GLY A 5 -5.47 12.34 -3.92
C GLY A 5 -6.77 11.90 -3.26
N GLU A 6 -7.57 12.82 -2.73
CA GLU A 6 -8.91 12.52 -2.23
C GLU A 6 -9.83 12.06 -3.39
N PRO A 7 -10.83 11.20 -3.12
CA PRO A 7 -11.84 10.86 -4.09
C PRO A 7 -12.58 12.14 -4.53
N GLU A 8 -13.01 12.17 -5.78
CA GLU A 8 -13.96 13.18 -6.21
C GLU A 8 -15.29 12.95 -5.49
N PRO A 9 -15.98 14.01 -5.04
CA PRO A 9 -17.20 13.86 -4.26
C PRO A 9 -18.33 13.24 -5.09
N MET A 10 -18.28 13.41 -6.42
CA MET A 10 -19.26 12.89 -7.36
C MET A 10 -18.56 12.09 -8.47
N PRO A 11 -19.19 11.03 -9.01
CA PRO A 11 -18.66 10.28 -10.14
C PRO A 11 -18.54 11.16 -11.38
N SER A 12 -17.38 11.11 -12.04
CA SER A 12 -17.21 11.74 -13.36
C SER A 12 -17.81 10.87 -14.47
N PRO A 13 -18.19 11.44 -15.63
CA PRO A 13 -18.62 10.66 -16.78
C PRO A 13 -17.59 9.60 -17.20
N GLU A 14 -16.30 9.94 -17.21
CA GLU A 14 -15.21 9.01 -17.49
C GLU A 14 -15.19 7.83 -16.50
N TYR A 15 -15.41 8.08 -15.21
CA TYR A 15 -15.49 7.00 -14.22
C TYR A 15 -16.67 6.07 -14.50
N VAL A 16 -17.85 6.60 -14.83
CA VAL A 16 -19.03 5.80 -15.16
C VAL A 16 -18.76 4.91 -16.37
N GLU A 17 -18.17 5.46 -17.43
CA GLU A 17 -17.81 4.72 -18.64
C GLU A 17 -16.82 3.58 -18.34
N ARG A 18 -15.80 3.83 -17.52
CA ARG A 18 -14.84 2.80 -17.08
C ARG A 18 -15.52 1.65 -16.36
N ILE A 19 -16.43 1.95 -15.42
CA ILE A 19 -17.17 0.91 -14.69
C ILE A 19 -18.11 0.14 -15.63
N GLN A 20 -18.79 0.82 -16.56
CA GLN A 20 -19.64 0.17 -17.56
C GLN A 20 -18.84 -0.79 -18.46
N ALA A 21 -17.70 -0.34 -18.99
CA ALA A 21 -16.83 -1.16 -19.84
C ALA A 21 -16.28 -2.37 -19.08
N TYR A 22 -15.83 -2.18 -17.84
CA TYR A 22 -15.39 -3.26 -16.97
C TYR A 22 -16.49 -4.29 -16.73
N MET A 23 -17.68 -3.84 -16.35
CA MET A 23 -18.80 -4.73 -16.05
C MET A 23 -19.27 -5.48 -17.28
N ALA A 24 -19.32 -4.84 -18.45
CA ALA A 24 -19.62 -5.51 -19.71
C ALA A 24 -18.62 -6.66 -19.96
N LYS A 25 -17.31 -6.40 -19.86
CA LYS A 25 -16.28 -7.43 -20.00
C LYS A 25 -16.43 -8.54 -18.97
N ALA A 26 -16.57 -8.21 -17.69
CA ALA A 26 -16.70 -9.21 -16.63
C ALA A 26 -17.91 -10.14 -16.83
N LEU A 27 -19.04 -9.60 -17.28
CA LEU A 27 -20.25 -10.38 -17.57
C LEU A 27 -20.07 -11.31 -18.77
N HIS A 28 -19.41 -10.84 -19.83
CA HIS A 28 -19.12 -11.66 -21.02
C HIS A 28 -18.11 -12.77 -20.72
N GLU A 29 -17.13 -12.53 -19.84
CA GLU A 29 -16.18 -13.54 -19.38
C GLU A 29 -16.85 -14.59 -18.47
N ALA A 30 -17.83 -14.19 -17.66
CA ALA A 30 -18.58 -15.09 -16.79
C ALA A 30 -19.48 -16.08 -17.57
N LYS A 31 -19.98 -15.68 -18.75
CA LYS A 31 -20.77 -16.53 -19.67
C LYS A 31 -22.06 -17.10 -19.07
N ILE A 32 -22.66 -16.41 -18.10
CA ILE A 32 -23.92 -16.84 -17.45
C ILE A 32 -25.13 -16.30 -18.21
N ASN A 33 -25.23 -14.96 -18.35
CA ASN A 33 -26.38 -14.30 -18.96
C ASN A 33 -26.11 -13.66 -20.32
N THR A 34 -24.83 -13.48 -20.67
CA THR A 34 -24.33 -12.88 -21.92
C THR A 34 -22.94 -13.44 -22.22
N SER A 35 -22.47 -13.38 -23.47
CA SER A 35 -21.14 -13.86 -23.87
C SER A 35 -20.63 -13.12 -25.10
N TRP A 36 -19.32 -13.20 -25.38
CA TRP A 36 -18.72 -12.59 -26.57
C TRP A 36 -19.25 -13.16 -27.89
N ILE A 37 -19.63 -14.44 -27.91
CA ILE A 37 -20.07 -15.14 -29.14
C ILE A 37 -21.57 -14.92 -29.37
N GLN A 38 -22.36 -15.01 -28.29
CA GLN A 38 -23.81 -14.84 -28.33
C GLN A 38 -24.20 -13.80 -27.26
N PRO A 39 -24.14 -12.50 -27.61
CA PRO A 39 -24.45 -11.43 -26.67
C PRO A 39 -25.95 -11.35 -26.40
N ASN A 40 -26.31 -11.16 -25.13
CA ASN A 40 -27.67 -10.85 -24.73
C ASN A 40 -27.84 -9.33 -24.60
N LEU A 41 -28.22 -8.69 -25.70
CA LEU A 41 -28.29 -7.23 -25.79
C LEU A 41 -29.22 -6.58 -24.76
N GLN A 42 -30.29 -7.27 -24.35
CA GLN A 42 -31.20 -6.76 -23.32
C GLN A 42 -30.53 -6.76 -21.95
N TRP A 43 -29.80 -7.83 -21.62
CA TRP A 43 -29.04 -7.92 -20.37
C TRP A 43 -27.91 -6.88 -20.32
N ASP A 44 -27.17 -6.73 -21.42
CA ASP A 44 -26.07 -5.78 -21.51
C ASP A 44 -26.56 -4.33 -21.37
N ALA A 45 -27.69 -3.99 -22.02
CA ALA A 45 -28.32 -2.68 -21.86
C ALA A 45 -28.81 -2.45 -20.42
N ALA A 46 -29.48 -3.44 -19.81
CA ALA A 46 -29.96 -3.32 -18.45
C ALA A 46 -28.82 -3.07 -17.45
N MET A 47 -27.69 -3.76 -17.59
CA MET A 47 -26.51 -3.58 -16.74
C MET A 47 -25.83 -2.23 -16.95
N ARG A 48 -25.68 -1.79 -18.20
CA ARG A 48 -25.15 -0.46 -18.52
C ARG A 48 -26.01 0.65 -17.90
N ASP A 49 -27.34 0.55 -18.06
CA ASP A 49 -28.29 1.54 -17.56
C ASP A 49 -28.36 1.53 -16.02
N PHE A 50 -28.23 0.35 -15.40
CA PHE A 50 -28.12 0.23 -13.95
C PHE A 50 -26.90 0.98 -13.42
N ILE A 51 -25.71 0.78 -14.01
CA ILE A 51 -24.48 1.46 -13.60
C ILE A 51 -24.62 2.99 -13.74
N ALA A 52 -25.20 3.45 -14.87
CA ALA A 52 -25.44 4.88 -15.08
C ALA A 52 -26.35 5.48 -14.00
N LYS A 53 -27.39 4.75 -13.57
CA LYS A 53 -28.34 5.22 -12.55
C LYS A 53 -27.73 5.22 -11.15
N ILE A 54 -27.00 4.18 -10.76
CA ILE A 54 -26.41 4.12 -9.40
C ILE A 54 -25.25 5.11 -9.24
N LEU A 55 -24.56 5.46 -10.32
CA LEU A 55 -23.49 6.45 -10.33
C LEU A 55 -23.92 7.84 -10.85
N ASP A 56 -25.23 8.08 -11.00
CA ASP A 56 -25.74 9.38 -11.43
C ASP A 56 -25.25 10.49 -10.47
N PRO A 57 -24.57 11.54 -10.97
CA PRO A 57 -24.06 12.60 -10.12
C PRO A 57 -25.14 13.60 -9.68
N SER A 58 -26.42 13.40 -10.05
CA SER A 58 -27.49 14.27 -9.60
C SER A 58 -27.71 14.19 -8.08
N SER A 59 -28.12 15.31 -7.48
CA SER A 59 -28.46 15.38 -6.05
C SER A 59 -29.65 14.49 -5.65
N ARG A 60 -30.38 13.93 -6.63
CA ARG A 60 -31.48 12.98 -6.40
C ARG A 60 -30.96 11.58 -6.08
N ASN A 61 -29.73 11.25 -6.49
CA ASN A 61 -29.12 9.96 -6.23
C ASN A 61 -28.65 9.87 -4.76
N LYS A 62 -29.36 9.08 -3.97
CA LYS A 62 -29.03 8.85 -2.55
C LYS A 62 -27.98 7.78 -2.33
N PHE A 63 -27.65 6.97 -3.35
CA PHE A 63 -26.74 5.85 -3.20
C PHE A 63 -25.28 6.30 -3.03
N VAL A 64 -24.79 7.20 -3.88
CA VAL A 64 -23.38 7.67 -3.83
C VAL A 64 -23.02 8.27 -2.47
N PRO A 65 -23.84 9.18 -1.88
CA PRO A 65 -23.55 9.71 -0.54
C PRO A 65 -23.52 8.63 0.57
N ILE A 66 -24.26 7.53 0.41
CA ILE A 66 -24.26 6.40 1.36
C ILE A 66 -23.01 5.53 1.16
N LEU A 67 -22.61 5.31 -0.10
CA LEU A 67 -21.44 4.48 -0.43
C LEU A 67 -20.12 5.17 -0.07
N LEU A 68 -20.02 6.48 -0.26
CA LEU A 68 -18.75 7.20 -0.17
C LEU A 68 -18.03 7.05 1.19
N PRO A 69 -18.70 7.18 2.36
CA PRO A 69 -18.05 6.95 3.65
C PRO A 69 -17.50 5.52 3.81
N VAL A 70 -18.24 4.52 3.31
CA VAL A 70 -17.81 3.12 3.33
C VAL A 70 -16.59 2.92 2.43
N ALA A 71 -16.63 3.49 1.23
CA ALA A 71 -15.50 3.44 0.29
C ALA A 71 -14.25 4.13 0.87
N GLN A 72 -14.41 5.26 1.56
CA GLN A 72 -13.31 5.97 2.23
C GLN A 72 -12.68 5.14 3.35
N GLU A 73 -13.50 4.46 4.16
CA GLU A 73 -13.00 3.56 5.21
C GLU A 73 -12.20 2.39 4.61
N ILE A 74 -12.72 1.77 3.56
CA ILE A 74 -12.05 0.69 2.83
C ILE A 74 -10.76 1.19 2.17
N ALA A 75 -10.78 2.37 1.54
CA ALA A 75 -9.63 2.93 0.86
C ALA A 75 -8.46 3.18 1.81
N ARG A 76 -8.73 3.70 3.01
CA ARG A 76 -7.71 3.89 4.05
C ARG A 76 -7.08 2.56 4.50
N LEU A 77 -7.89 1.51 4.69
CA LEU A 77 -7.38 0.16 4.98
C LEU A 77 -6.58 -0.41 3.80
N GLY A 78 -7.07 -0.19 2.58
CA GLY A 78 -6.45 -0.59 1.33
C GLY A 78 -5.08 0.07 1.11
N ALA A 79 -4.92 1.35 1.48
CA ALA A 79 -3.65 2.06 1.43
C ALA A 79 -2.59 1.38 2.32
N ILE A 80 -2.95 0.99 3.55
CA ILE A 80 -2.06 0.23 4.43
C ILE A 80 -1.70 -1.12 3.83
N ASN A 81 -2.68 -1.87 3.31
CA ASN A 81 -2.41 -3.15 2.67
C ASN A 81 -1.48 -3.00 1.45
N SER A 82 -1.65 -1.94 0.67
CA SER A 82 -0.80 -1.64 -0.50
C SER A 82 0.63 -1.28 -0.08
N LEU A 83 0.81 -0.51 1.00
CA LEU A 83 2.13 -0.21 1.56
C LEU A 83 2.81 -1.47 2.09
N THR A 84 2.08 -2.32 2.81
CA THR A 84 2.57 -3.63 3.28
C THR A 84 3.01 -4.49 2.11
N GLN A 85 2.14 -4.70 1.12
CA GLN A 85 2.46 -5.52 -0.05
C GLN A 85 3.69 -4.96 -0.79
N THR A 86 3.79 -3.63 -0.92
CA THR A 86 4.91 -2.97 -1.56
C THR A 86 6.20 -3.19 -0.76
N LEU A 87 6.18 -3.00 0.56
CA LEU A 87 7.36 -3.21 1.40
C LEU A 87 7.83 -4.66 1.34
N LEU A 88 6.91 -5.61 1.48
CA LEU A 88 7.23 -7.05 1.39
C LEU A 88 7.80 -7.38 0.00
N LYS A 89 7.15 -6.97 -1.09
CA LYS A 89 7.66 -7.14 -2.46
C LYS A 89 9.08 -6.61 -2.60
N LEU A 90 9.34 -5.43 -2.06
CA LEU A 90 10.64 -4.77 -2.14
C LEU A 90 11.68 -5.29 -1.14
N THR A 91 11.36 -6.19 -0.23
CA THR A 91 12.33 -6.65 0.79
C THR A 91 12.47 -8.16 0.87
N SER A 92 11.51 -8.92 0.31
CA SER A 92 11.57 -10.36 0.14
C SER A 92 12.65 -10.81 -0.87
N PRO A 93 13.02 -12.10 -0.89
CA PRO A 93 13.98 -12.65 -1.87
C PRO A 93 13.45 -12.51 -3.31
N GLY A 94 14.37 -12.35 -4.27
CA GLY A 94 14.04 -12.15 -5.68
C GLY A 94 14.19 -10.71 -6.17
N VAL A 95 13.81 -10.50 -7.43
CA VAL A 95 13.88 -9.20 -8.12
C VAL A 95 12.48 -8.57 -8.10
N PRO A 96 12.26 -7.44 -7.41
CA PRO A 96 10.96 -6.80 -7.40
C PRO A 96 10.66 -6.14 -8.75
N ASP A 97 9.42 -6.28 -9.20
CA ASP A 97 8.90 -5.59 -10.37
C ASP A 97 7.82 -4.55 -9.97
N ILE A 98 7.74 -3.45 -10.72
CA ILE A 98 6.74 -2.40 -10.55
C ILE A 98 6.20 -2.04 -11.93
N TYR A 99 4.95 -2.40 -12.19
CA TYR A 99 4.25 -1.98 -13.39
C TYR A 99 4.13 -0.45 -13.45
N GLN A 100 4.20 0.11 -14.66
CA GLN A 100 4.20 1.56 -14.88
C GLN A 100 3.03 2.27 -14.18
N GLY A 101 3.32 3.34 -13.44
CA GLY A 101 2.30 4.11 -12.72
C GLY A 101 1.97 3.60 -11.31
N ASN A 102 2.40 2.39 -10.95
CA ASN A 102 2.14 1.78 -9.63
C ASN A 102 3.09 2.28 -8.54
N GLU A 103 3.91 3.29 -8.81
CA GLU A 103 4.71 3.98 -7.80
C GLU A 103 3.83 4.77 -6.82
N VAL A 104 2.60 5.10 -7.23
CA VAL A 104 1.52 5.69 -6.42
C VAL A 104 0.30 4.76 -6.41
N TRP A 105 -0.86 5.23 -5.96
CA TRP A 105 -2.10 4.45 -6.06
C TRP A 105 -2.55 4.33 -7.51
N ASP A 106 -2.80 3.10 -7.94
CA ASP A 106 -3.45 2.82 -9.22
C ASP A 106 -4.69 1.96 -8.93
N TYR A 107 -5.84 2.46 -9.37
CA TYR A 107 -7.15 1.84 -9.25
C TYR A 107 -7.68 1.42 -10.63
N SER A 108 -6.77 0.99 -11.50
CA SER A 108 -7.10 0.39 -12.78
C SER A 108 -7.80 -0.96 -12.61
N LEU A 109 -8.74 -1.23 -13.51
CA LEU A 109 -9.43 -2.50 -13.66
C LEU A 109 -8.70 -3.37 -14.68
N VAL A 110 -9.35 -4.40 -15.20
CA VAL A 110 -8.76 -5.28 -16.23
C VAL A 110 -8.55 -4.52 -17.56
N ASP A 111 -7.64 -5.04 -18.39
CA ASP A 111 -7.41 -4.63 -19.78
C ASP A 111 -8.71 -4.30 -20.52
N PRO A 112 -8.85 -3.13 -21.19
CA PRO A 112 -7.83 -2.10 -21.44
C PRO A 112 -7.68 -1.01 -20.37
N ASP A 113 -8.39 -1.08 -19.24
CA ASP A 113 -8.35 0.00 -18.24
C ASP A 113 -6.98 0.17 -17.59
N ASN A 114 -6.20 -0.91 -17.44
CA ASN A 114 -4.81 -0.90 -16.96
C ASN A 114 -3.77 -0.50 -18.00
N ARG A 115 -4.19 -0.09 -19.21
CA ARG A 115 -3.32 0.45 -20.26
C ARG A 115 -3.49 1.96 -20.46
N ARG A 116 -4.26 2.63 -19.60
CA ARG A 116 -4.38 4.10 -19.62
C ARG A 116 -3.00 4.76 -19.45
N ALA A 117 -2.87 5.95 -20.03
CA ALA A 117 -1.59 6.67 -20.03
C ALA A 117 -1.14 7.03 -18.61
N VAL A 118 0.15 6.90 -18.35
CA VAL A 118 0.78 7.32 -17.09
C VAL A 118 1.25 8.76 -17.24
N ASP A 119 0.81 9.64 -16.34
CA ASP A 119 1.28 11.03 -16.29
C ASP A 119 2.64 11.13 -15.57
N TYR A 120 3.72 10.86 -16.30
CA TYR A 120 5.09 10.89 -15.78
C TYR A 120 5.57 12.27 -15.31
N ASN A 121 4.97 13.37 -15.78
CA ASN A 121 5.32 14.72 -15.31
C ASN A 121 5.00 14.85 -13.83
N ARG A 122 3.76 14.53 -13.45
CA ARG A 122 3.34 14.52 -12.05
C ARG A 122 4.20 13.60 -11.17
N ARG A 123 4.65 12.44 -11.67
CA ARG A 123 5.47 11.50 -10.89
C ARG A 123 6.88 12.06 -10.67
N ARG A 124 7.44 12.78 -11.65
CA ARG A 124 8.72 13.49 -11.50
C ARG A 124 8.60 14.60 -10.45
N ASP A 125 7.53 15.38 -10.50
CA ASP A 125 7.29 16.47 -9.54
C ASP A 125 7.14 15.92 -8.11
N MET A 126 6.33 14.86 -7.93
CA MET A 126 6.20 14.17 -6.63
C MET A 126 7.55 13.64 -6.14
N LEU A 127 8.34 12.99 -7.01
CA LEU A 127 9.64 12.45 -6.65
C LEU A 127 10.63 13.55 -6.23
N GLN A 128 10.58 14.71 -6.88
CA GLN A 128 11.39 15.88 -6.51
C GLN A 128 10.98 16.43 -5.15
N ALA A 129 9.67 16.53 -4.87
CA ALA A 129 9.14 17.02 -3.59
C ALA A 129 9.56 16.13 -2.39
N LEU A 130 9.81 14.84 -2.61
CA LEU A 130 10.32 13.94 -1.56
C LEU A 130 11.71 14.32 -1.01
N SER A 131 12.48 15.17 -1.70
CA SER A 131 13.79 15.62 -1.21
C SER A 131 13.68 16.51 0.04
N THR A 132 12.58 17.25 0.17
CA THR A 132 12.31 18.17 1.27
C THR A 132 11.24 17.67 2.23
N ALA A 133 10.47 16.65 1.84
CA ALA A 133 9.42 16.08 2.68
C ALA A 133 10.00 15.31 3.88
N THR A 134 9.39 15.50 5.04
CA THR A 134 9.64 14.71 6.24
C THR A 134 8.72 13.47 6.27
N PRO A 135 9.15 12.36 6.89
CA PRO A 135 8.30 11.17 7.02
C PRO A 135 6.93 11.44 7.69
N ARG A 136 6.85 12.45 8.56
CA ARG A 136 5.59 12.82 9.25
C ARG A 136 4.59 13.48 8.30
N GLU A 137 5.06 14.33 7.38
CA GLU A 137 4.20 14.99 6.38
C GLU A 137 3.60 13.97 5.38
N LEU A 138 4.28 12.84 5.19
CA LEU A 138 3.83 11.76 4.32
C LEU A 138 2.75 10.87 4.95
N GLN A 139 2.29 11.13 6.17
CA GLN A 139 1.15 10.38 6.73
C GLN A 139 -0.16 10.63 5.97
N THR A 140 -0.25 11.72 5.21
CA THR A 140 -1.32 11.95 4.25
C THR A 140 -1.24 10.88 3.16
N TRP A 141 -2.08 9.86 3.26
CA TRP A 141 -2.07 8.73 2.34
C TRP A 141 -2.73 9.01 0.98
N PRO A 142 -3.80 9.82 0.82
CA PRO A 142 -4.56 9.86 -0.44
C PRO A 142 -3.73 10.25 -1.66
N ASP A 143 -2.73 11.12 -1.51
CA ASP A 143 -1.89 11.60 -2.62
C ASP A 143 -0.91 10.55 -3.17
N GLY A 144 -0.67 9.45 -2.45
CA GLY A 144 0.24 8.38 -2.83
C GLY A 144 1.72 8.68 -2.64
N GLN A 145 2.10 9.84 -2.11
CA GLN A 145 3.49 10.20 -1.88
C GLN A 145 4.18 9.26 -0.90
N ILE A 146 3.47 8.76 0.11
CA ILE A 146 3.99 7.76 1.06
C ILE A 146 4.45 6.47 0.38
N LYS A 147 3.71 6.01 -0.65
CA LYS A 147 4.06 4.82 -1.41
C LYS A 147 5.27 5.07 -2.29
N LEU A 148 5.32 6.22 -2.97
CA LEU A 148 6.46 6.65 -3.77
C LEU A 148 7.73 6.78 -2.91
N PHE A 149 7.60 7.34 -1.72
CA PHE A 149 8.68 7.47 -0.74
C PHE A 149 9.20 6.11 -0.27
N LEU A 150 8.30 5.19 0.11
CA LEU A 150 8.65 3.82 0.46
C LEU A 150 9.46 3.16 -0.68
N ILE A 151 8.92 3.22 -1.90
CA ILE A 151 9.55 2.61 -3.09
C ILE A 151 10.93 3.20 -3.32
N GLN A 152 11.05 4.53 -3.36
CA GLN A 152 12.31 5.22 -3.62
C GLN A 152 13.38 4.85 -2.58
N ARG A 153 13.05 4.91 -1.29
CA ARG A 153 14.01 4.66 -0.20
C ARG A 153 14.48 3.21 -0.20
N VAL A 154 13.55 2.25 -0.31
CA VAL A 154 13.92 0.84 -0.32
C VAL A 154 14.69 0.47 -1.59
N LEU A 155 14.32 0.97 -2.77
CA LEU A 155 15.07 0.68 -4.00
C LEU A 155 16.49 1.27 -4.00
N ARG A 156 16.69 2.48 -3.46
CA ARG A 156 18.04 3.06 -3.26
C ARG A 156 18.87 2.20 -2.32
N PHE A 157 18.32 1.86 -1.16
CA PHE A 157 18.98 1.00 -0.17
C PHE A 157 19.29 -0.39 -0.74
N ARG A 158 18.36 -1.00 -1.48
CA ARG A 158 18.58 -2.26 -2.20
C ARG A 158 19.74 -2.19 -3.17
N ARG A 159 19.87 -1.08 -3.91
CA ARG A 159 20.95 -0.89 -4.89
C ARG A 159 22.30 -0.78 -4.19
N GLU A 160 22.36 -0.03 -3.09
CA GLU A 160 23.58 0.17 -2.29
C GLU A 160 24.03 -1.10 -1.54
N HIS A 161 23.08 -1.96 -1.16
CA HIS A 161 23.34 -3.20 -0.44
C HIS A 161 22.91 -4.45 -1.22
N ALA A 162 23.07 -4.46 -2.55
CA ALA A 162 22.54 -5.49 -3.43
C ALA A 162 22.85 -6.94 -3.00
N ASP A 163 24.04 -7.18 -2.44
CA ASP A 163 24.44 -8.49 -1.92
C ASP A 163 23.58 -8.98 -0.76
N LEU A 164 23.25 -8.11 0.19
CA LEU A 164 22.32 -8.44 1.28
C LEU A 164 20.98 -8.89 0.68
N PHE A 165 20.57 -8.29 -0.43
CA PHE A 165 19.30 -8.62 -1.03
C PHE A 165 19.29 -9.83 -1.96
N ARG A 166 20.44 -10.18 -2.54
CA ARG A 166 20.59 -11.35 -3.42
C ARG A 166 20.96 -12.62 -2.67
N ARG A 167 21.78 -12.50 -1.62
CA ARG A 167 22.45 -13.63 -0.95
C ARG A 167 22.12 -13.74 0.53
N GLY A 168 21.51 -12.70 1.11
CA GLY A 168 21.16 -12.72 2.53
C GLY A 168 20.08 -13.76 2.84
N GLU A 169 20.24 -14.45 3.95
CA GLU A 169 19.23 -15.38 4.45
C GLU A 169 17.95 -14.64 4.85
N TYR A 170 16.82 -15.35 4.81
CA TYR A 170 15.52 -14.86 5.26
C TYR A 170 15.20 -15.51 6.60
N LEU A 171 15.10 -14.70 7.66
CA LEU A 171 14.78 -15.16 9.02
C LEU A 171 13.39 -14.66 9.42
N PRO A 172 12.37 -15.52 9.57
CA PRO A 172 11.07 -15.08 10.06
C PRO A 172 11.18 -14.62 11.52
N LEU A 173 10.56 -13.48 11.84
CA LEU A 173 10.51 -12.95 13.20
C LEU A 173 9.07 -12.96 13.68
N ARG A 174 8.81 -13.61 14.82
CA ARG A 174 7.47 -13.66 15.42
C ARG A 174 7.28 -12.47 16.35
N ALA A 175 6.13 -11.83 16.24
CA ALA A 175 5.69 -10.87 17.24
C ALA A 175 4.99 -11.58 18.41
N SER A 176 4.99 -10.93 19.57
CA SER A 176 4.23 -11.31 20.76
C SER A 176 3.47 -10.11 21.31
N GLY A 177 2.50 -10.32 22.21
CA GLY A 177 1.62 -9.27 22.75
C GLY A 177 0.26 -9.18 22.04
N THR A 178 -0.53 -8.15 22.39
CA THR A 178 -1.96 -8.04 22.01
C THR A 178 -2.23 -8.15 20.51
N PHE A 179 -1.39 -7.56 19.66
CA PHE A 179 -1.58 -7.50 18.22
C PHE A 179 -0.52 -8.29 17.43
N SER A 180 0.00 -9.38 18.02
CA SER A 180 1.03 -10.23 17.42
C SER A 180 0.67 -10.80 16.04
N GLU A 181 -0.61 -11.06 15.76
CA GLU A 181 -1.08 -11.51 14.44
C GLU A 181 -1.25 -10.37 13.41
N CYS A 182 -1.15 -9.12 13.86
CA CYS A 182 -1.42 -7.93 13.03
C CYS A 182 -0.16 -7.36 12.38
N CYS A 183 0.95 -8.09 12.39
CA CYS A 183 2.14 -7.73 11.63
C CYS A 183 2.78 -8.94 10.95
N VAL A 184 3.58 -8.65 9.93
CA VAL A 184 4.52 -9.56 9.30
C VAL A 184 5.90 -8.99 9.53
N SER A 185 6.81 -9.79 10.06
CA SER A 185 8.18 -9.38 10.29
C SER A 185 9.18 -10.46 9.92
N PHE A 186 10.31 -10.02 9.37
CA PHE A 186 11.44 -10.88 9.05
C PHE A 186 12.73 -10.08 9.04
N ALA A 187 13.85 -10.77 9.25
CA ALA A 187 15.17 -10.22 8.99
C ALA A 187 15.72 -10.75 7.66
N ARG A 188 16.52 -9.91 7.01
CA ARG A 188 17.46 -10.31 5.98
C ARG A 188 18.85 -10.13 6.54
N ARG A 189 19.69 -11.16 6.49
CA ARG A 189 21.04 -11.12 7.07
C ARG A 189 22.08 -11.68 6.12
N LEU A 190 23.20 -10.99 6.01
CA LEU A 190 24.39 -11.47 5.32
C LEU A 190 25.62 -11.08 6.14
N VAL A 191 26.18 -12.06 6.86
CA VAL A 191 27.30 -11.85 7.79
C VAL A 191 26.94 -10.77 8.84
N ASN A 192 27.52 -9.58 8.75
CA ASN A 192 27.30 -8.43 9.64
C ASN A 192 26.29 -7.42 9.10
N LYS A 193 25.82 -7.58 7.85
CA LYS A 193 24.82 -6.72 7.22
C LYS A 193 23.43 -7.26 7.46
N TRP A 194 22.49 -6.42 7.86
CA TRP A 194 21.13 -6.88 8.08
C TRP A 194 20.08 -5.77 7.92
N ILE A 195 18.86 -6.19 7.63
CA ILE A 195 17.65 -5.40 7.83
C ILE A 195 16.60 -6.22 8.59
N VAL A 196 15.75 -5.56 9.35
CA VAL A 196 14.53 -6.12 9.93
C VAL A 196 13.35 -5.36 9.35
N VAL A 197 12.45 -6.08 8.70
CA VAL A 197 11.26 -5.53 8.06
C VAL A 197 10.08 -5.74 8.98
N ILE A 198 9.27 -4.70 9.19
CA ILE A 198 8.04 -4.74 9.98
C ILE A 198 6.93 -4.11 9.13
N ALA A 199 5.98 -4.94 8.71
CA ALA A 199 4.84 -4.51 7.91
C ALA A 199 3.51 -4.91 8.57
N PRO A 200 2.52 -4.02 8.66
CA PRO A 200 1.24 -4.32 9.30
C PRO A 200 0.36 -5.24 8.43
N ARG A 201 -0.50 -6.03 9.06
CA ARG A 201 -1.59 -6.76 8.41
C ARG A 201 -2.81 -6.71 9.31
N PHE A 202 -4.02 -6.90 8.76
CA PHE A 202 -5.26 -6.85 9.55
C PHE A 202 -5.39 -5.55 10.38
N SER A 203 -4.97 -4.42 9.80
CA SER A 203 -4.86 -3.12 10.46
C SER A 203 -6.17 -2.60 11.06
N SER A 204 -7.32 -3.08 10.58
CA SER A 204 -8.63 -2.80 11.18
C SER A 204 -8.73 -3.26 12.65
N ARG A 205 -8.00 -4.30 13.07
CA ARG A 205 -7.99 -4.80 14.45
C ARG A 205 -7.22 -3.89 15.42
N VAL A 206 -6.19 -3.21 14.93
CA VAL A 206 -5.33 -2.30 15.72
C VAL A 206 -5.97 -0.91 15.82
N GLY A 207 -6.61 -0.47 14.75
CA GLY A 207 -7.22 0.86 14.64
C GLY A 207 -6.28 1.91 14.04
N PHE A 208 -6.81 3.12 13.85
CA PHE A 208 -6.15 4.16 13.06
C PHE A 208 -6.08 5.52 13.78
N PRO A 209 -5.00 6.31 13.57
CA PRO A 209 -3.86 6.01 12.71
C PRO A 209 -3.03 4.85 13.26
N LEU A 210 -2.38 4.09 12.37
CA LEU A 210 -1.68 2.84 12.72
C LEU A 210 -0.29 3.09 13.35
N VAL A 211 -0.20 4.17 14.12
CA VAL A 211 1.03 4.65 14.74
C VAL A 211 0.88 4.70 16.26
N ASP A 212 2.02 4.82 16.95
CA ASP A 212 2.10 5.05 18.40
C ASP A 212 1.47 3.93 19.26
N GLU A 213 0.86 4.31 20.38
CA GLU A 213 0.41 3.43 21.46
C GLU A 213 -0.68 2.43 21.06
N ARG A 214 -1.27 2.55 19.86
CA ARG A 214 -2.27 1.60 19.36
C ARG A 214 -1.75 0.17 19.28
N TRP A 215 -0.45 -0.01 19.10
CA TRP A 215 0.17 -1.33 19.10
C TRP A 215 0.29 -1.97 20.49
N LYS A 216 -0.08 -1.26 21.56
CA LYS A 216 -0.07 -1.74 22.96
C LYS A 216 1.27 -2.38 23.33
N ASP A 217 1.24 -3.57 23.90
CA ASP A 217 2.38 -4.37 24.33
C ASP A 217 3.00 -5.22 23.21
N THR A 218 2.66 -4.96 21.94
CA THR A 218 3.14 -5.78 20.82
C THR A 218 4.61 -5.53 20.56
N VAL A 219 5.41 -6.61 20.58
CA VAL A 219 6.86 -6.56 20.42
C VAL A 219 7.36 -7.61 19.42
N ILE A 220 8.52 -7.33 18.81
CA ILE A 220 9.31 -8.29 18.04
C ILE A 220 10.65 -8.50 18.75
N GLU A 221 11.03 -9.75 18.95
CA GLU A 221 12.32 -10.13 19.51
C GLU A 221 13.35 -10.31 18.39
N LEU A 222 14.53 -9.68 18.55
CA LEU A 222 15.60 -9.70 17.56
C LEU A 222 16.64 -10.80 17.88
N PRO A 223 16.95 -11.70 16.92
CA PRO A 223 17.91 -12.79 17.12
C PRO A 223 19.28 -12.29 17.58
N GLU A 224 19.94 -13.00 18.49
CA GLU A 224 21.28 -12.66 19.01
C GLU A 224 22.34 -12.45 17.93
N THR A 225 22.16 -13.09 16.79
CA THR A 225 23.03 -12.98 15.61
C THR A 225 23.04 -11.59 14.96
N LEU A 226 22.16 -10.67 15.37
CA LEU A 226 22.12 -9.29 14.88
C LEU A 226 22.88 -8.36 15.82
N SER A 227 23.92 -7.70 15.33
CA SER A 227 24.54 -6.59 16.07
C SER A 227 23.60 -5.38 16.03
N LEU A 228 23.15 -4.93 17.20
CA LEU A 228 22.19 -3.83 17.32
C LEU A 228 22.85 -2.46 17.57
N ALA A 229 24.18 -2.41 17.56
CA ALA A 229 24.90 -1.15 17.63
C ALA A 229 24.49 -0.27 16.43
N GLN A 230 24.12 0.99 16.71
CA GLN A 230 23.69 1.97 15.70
C GLN A 230 22.42 1.56 14.91
N ALA A 231 21.61 0.64 15.46
CA ALA A 231 20.34 0.29 14.85
C ALA A 231 19.41 1.51 14.76
N HIS A 232 18.91 1.77 13.56
CA HIS A 232 18.01 2.89 13.27
C HIS A 232 16.98 2.49 12.21
N ASP A 233 15.88 3.24 12.13
CA ASP A 233 14.89 3.07 11.08
C ASP A 233 15.36 3.75 9.78
N LEU A 234 15.31 3.00 8.67
CA LEU A 234 15.76 3.40 7.34
C LEU A 234 15.03 4.64 6.79
N PHE A 235 13.76 4.81 7.16
CA PHE A 235 12.92 5.87 6.59
C PHE A 235 13.05 7.18 7.36
N THR A 236 13.25 7.09 8.67
CA THR A 236 13.26 8.24 9.59
C THR A 236 14.65 8.57 10.12
N CYS A 237 15.64 7.69 9.90
CA CYS A 237 16.98 7.73 10.45
C CYS A 237 17.04 7.82 11.99
N ARG A 238 15.93 7.49 12.68
CA ARG A 238 15.84 7.59 14.13
C ARG A 238 16.38 6.31 14.78
N PRO A 239 17.18 6.41 15.85
CA PRO A 239 17.52 5.24 16.66
C PRO A 239 16.26 4.69 17.31
N LEU A 240 16.16 3.37 17.41
CA LEU A 240 15.03 2.73 18.07
C LEU A 240 15.36 2.42 19.54
N PRO A 241 14.41 2.64 20.47
CA PRO A 241 14.57 2.29 21.87
C PRO A 241 14.49 0.77 22.04
N LEU A 242 15.61 0.09 21.83
CA LEU A 242 15.75 -1.34 22.06
C LEU A 242 15.84 -1.62 23.56
N ARG A 243 15.04 -2.56 24.06
CA ARG A 243 15.12 -3.07 25.43
C ARG A 243 15.18 -4.58 25.39
N ASP A 244 16.21 -5.19 25.94
CA ASP A 244 16.40 -6.64 25.96
C ASP A 244 16.24 -7.29 24.57
N ARG A 245 16.82 -6.66 23.54
CA ARG A 245 16.72 -7.07 22.12
C ARG A 245 15.29 -7.11 21.56
N LYS A 246 14.32 -6.50 22.25
CA LYS A 246 12.94 -6.36 21.79
C LYS A 246 12.72 -4.97 21.22
N VAL A 247 11.97 -4.94 20.13
CA VAL A 247 11.44 -3.73 19.50
C VAL A 247 9.95 -3.68 19.78
N LYS A 248 9.47 -2.62 20.42
CA LYS A 248 8.03 -2.37 20.51
C LYS A 248 7.53 -1.83 19.18
N LEU A 249 6.41 -2.35 18.70
CA LEU A 249 5.80 -1.86 17.46
C LEU A 249 5.31 -0.41 17.61
N ALA A 250 4.90 0.00 18.81
CA ALA A 250 4.55 1.39 19.10
C ALA A 250 5.72 2.36 18.84
N ASP A 251 6.95 1.93 19.12
CA ASP A 251 8.14 2.74 18.90
C ASP A 251 8.58 2.70 17.43
N ALA A 252 8.63 1.48 16.85
CA ALA A 252 9.03 1.26 15.46
C ALA A 252 8.09 1.94 14.45
N LEU A 253 6.80 1.97 14.76
CA LEU A 253 5.75 2.52 13.89
C LEU A 253 5.22 3.86 14.42
N SER A 254 6.04 4.64 15.12
CA SER A 254 5.65 5.94 15.71
C SER A 254 5.48 7.07 14.69
N ILE A 255 5.93 6.90 13.44
CA ILE A 255 5.83 7.93 12.40
C ILE A 255 5.21 7.37 11.13
N LEU A 256 5.67 6.21 10.68
CA LEU A 256 5.14 5.55 9.50
C LEU A 256 4.47 4.24 9.91
N PRO A 257 3.44 3.78 9.17
CA PRO A 257 2.75 2.55 9.48
C PRO A 257 3.57 1.30 9.13
N PHE A 258 4.82 1.45 8.70
CA PHE A 258 5.77 0.40 8.37
C PHE A 258 7.18 0.83 8.79
N ALA A 259 8.08 -0.13 8.99
CA ALA A 259 9.46 0.14 9.36
C ALA A 259 10.43 -0.83 8.68
N VAL A 260 11.65 -0.34 8.44
CA VAL A 260 12.82 -1.16 8.10
C VAL A 260 13.95 -0.73 9.00
N ILE A 261 14.38 -1.61 9.89
CA ILE A 261 15.44 -1.34 10.86
C ILE A 261 16.74 -1.89 10.30
N THR A 262 17.83 -1.13 10.41
CA THR A 262 19.15 -1.54 9.96
C THR A 262 20.25 -0.91 10.79
N SER A 263 21.47 -1.41 10.66
CA SER A 263 22.70 -0.80 11.19
C SER A 263 23.67 -0.38 10.06
N LEU A 264 23.15 -0.24 8.84
CA LEU A 264 23.91 0.05 7.62
C LEU A 264 23.77 1.52 7.19
#